data_AF-A0A973FSL4-F1
#
_entry.id   AF-A0A973FSL4-F1
#
_cell.length_a   1.000
_cell.length_b   1.000
_cell.length_c   1.000
_cell.angle_alpha   90.00
_cell.angle_beta   90.00
_cell.angle_gamma   90.00
#
_symmetry.space_group_name_H-M   'P 1'
#
loop_
_entity.id
_entity.type
_entity.pdbx_description
1 polymer ?
#
loop_
_entity_poly.entity_id
_entity_poly.type
_entity_poly.pdbx_seq_one_letter_code
_entity_poly.pdbx_strand_id
1 'polypeptide(L)'
;VIAMNTAVGGPAGGALATTTKTATPAAPIIVELRVATERGSESSWVRVQVDGSTVYEGIMSAGQRQTFQAQRRILIRAGNPPAILVTVNGLEQGQLGQVSGQPVNWFWPPN
;
A
#
# COMPACT_ATOMS: atom_id res chain seq x y z
N VAL A 1 -13.94 33.39 43.34
CA VAL A 1 -12.88 32.43 43.73
C VAL A 1 -12.87 31.26 42.75
N ILE A 2 -11.67 30.90 42.35
CA ILE A 2 -11.18 29.76 41.55
C ILE A 2 -11.58 28.36 42.05
N ALA A 3 -11.46 27.38 41.12
CA ALA A 3 -11.04 25.97 41.27
C ALA A 3 -12.13 24.88 41.29
N MET A 4 -11.95 23.63 40.81
CA MET A 4 -10.98 22.89 39.98
C MET A 4 -11.51 21.44 39.79
N ASN A 5 -11.41 20.89 38.57
CA ASN A 5 -11.08 19.52 38.16
C ASN A 5 -11.24 18.30 39.12
N THR A 6 -11.94 17.21 38.73
CA THR A 6 -11.38 15.89 38.29
C THR A 6 -12.37 14.69 38.33
N ALA A 7 -12.29 13.86 37.27
CA ALA A 7 -12.37 12.38 37.19
C ALA A 7 -13.70 11.58 37.03
N VAL A 8 -13.85 11.05 35.79
CA VAL A 8 -13.98 9.63 35.32
C VAL A 8 -15.26 8.78 35.49
N GLY A 9 -15.79 8.27 34.36
CA GLY A 9 -16.63 7.06 34.22
C GLY A 9 -17.58 7.07 33.00
N GLY A 10 -17.33 6.25 31.95
CA GLY A 10 -18.07 6.19 30.65
C GLY A 10 -19.44 5.45 30.68
N PRO A 11 -19.95 4.82 29.58
CA PRO A 11 -19.50 4.74 28.18
C PRO A 11 -20.61 5.09 27.13
N ALA A 12 -20.28 4.94 25.83
CA ALA A 12 -21.15 4.88 24.64
C ALA A 12 -21.53 6.20 23.92
N GLY A 13 -21.25 6.25 22.60
CA GLY A 13 -21.92 7.16 21.67
C GLY A 13 -21.03 7.97 20.72
N GLY A 14 -20.43 7.31 19.73
CA GLY A 14 -20.21 7.84 18.38
C GLY A 14 -19.69 9.27 18.19
N ALA A 15 -18.38 9.46 18.22
CA ALA A 15 -17.73 10.43 17.33
C ALA A 15 -17.20 9.66 16.12
N LEU A 16 -18.04 9.63 15.08
CA LEU A 16 -17.72 9.07 13.77
C LEU A 16 -16.43 9.71 13.23
N ALA A 17 -15.46 8.84 12.94
CA ALA A 17 -14.27 9.03 12.13
C ALA A 17 -14.04 10.44 11.55
N THR A 18 -13.21 11.24 12.20
CA THR A 18 -12.47 12.32 11.55
C THR A 18 -11.40 11.73 10.63
N THR A 19 -11.75 11.39 9.40
CA THR A 19 -10.81 11.54 8.26
C THR A 19 -11.56 12.06 7.04
N THR A 20 -11.82 13.36 7.04
CA THR A 20 -12.12 14.11 5.82
C THR A 20 -10.92 13.98 4.88
N LYS A 21 -10.89 12.95 4.02
CA LYS A 21 -9.96 12.90 2.90
C LYS A 21 -10.36 14.01 1.93
N THR A 22 -9.72 15.17 2.06
CA THR A 22 -9.72 16.25 1.07
C THR A 22 -9.19 15.70 -0.25
N ALA A 23 -10.05 15.10 -1.06
CA ALA A 23 -9.72 14.57 -2.37
C ALA A 23 -9.42 15.74 -3.32
N THR A 24 -8.22 16.30 -3.23
CA THR A 24 -7.64 17.06 -4.32
C THR A 24 -7.38 16.07 -5.45
N PRO A 25 -7.97 16.24 -6.64
CA PRO A 25 -7.69 15.41 -7.79
C PRO A 25 -6.30 15.75 -8.33
N ALA A 26 -5.27 15.31 -7.62
CA ALA A 26 -3.96 15.08 -8.21
C ALA A 26 -4.08 13.79 -9.06
N ALA A 27 -3.51 13.80 -10.26
CA ALA A 27 -3.66 12.74 -11.24
C ALA A 27 -3.50 11.33 -10.62
N PRO A 28 -4.37 10.36 -10.98
CA PRO A 28 -4.31 9.02 -10.40
C PRO A 28 -2.97 8.35 -10.74
N ILE A 29 -2.27 7.88 -9.72
CA ILE A 29 -1.08 7.04 -9.82
C ILE A 29 -1.56 5.62 -10.12
N ILE A 30 -1.34 5.15 -11.34
CA ILE A 30 -1.67 3.78 -11.74
C ILE A 30 -0.44 2.91 -11.49
N VAL A 31 -0.55 1.91 -10.63
CA VAL A 31 0.53 0.93 -10.40
C VAL A 31 0.12 -0.44 -10.86
N GLU A 32 0.85 -0.99 -11.81
CA GLU A 32 0.74 -2.37 -12.24
C GLU A 32 1.84 -3.20 -11.57
N LEU A 33 1.40 -4.25 -10.89
CA LEU A 33 2.21 -5.28 -10.25
C LEU A 33 2.12 -6.55 -11.09
N ARG A 34 3.27 -7.08 -11.51
CA ARG A 34 3.34 -8.33 -12.26
C ARG A 34 4.34 -9.28 -11.61
N VAL A 35 3.98 -10.54 -11.47
CA VAL A 35 4.92 -11.57 -11.02
C VAL A 35 5.65 -12.15 -12.23
N ALA A 36 6.97 -12.04 -12.27
CA ALA A 36 7.80 -12.65 -13.31
C ALA A 36 7.77 -14.18 -13.21
N THR A 37 7.40 -14.87 -14.29
CA THR A 37 7.37 -16.35 -14.37
C THR A 37 8.75 -16.97 -14.54
N GLU A 38 9.75 -16.17 -14.95
CA GLU A 38 11.06 -16.65 -15.40
C GLU A 38 11.98 -17.14 -14.27
N ARG A 39 11.65 -16.82 -13.01
CA ARG A 39 12.55 -17.03 -11.85
C ARG A 39 12.01 -18.01 -10.80
N GLY A 40 11.07 -18.89 -11.18
CA GLY A 40 10.62 -19.99 -10.30
C GLY A 40 9.90 -19.55 -9.02
N SER A 41 9.39 -18.32 -8.95
CA SER A 41 8.59 -17.87 -7.80
C SER A 41 7.14 -18.27 -8.00
N GLU A 42 6.79 -19.44 -7.47
CA GLU A 42 5.45 -20.03 -7.53
C GLU A 42 4.39 -19.10 -6.91
N SER A 43 4.78 -18.25 -5.96
CA SER A 43 3.90 -17.36 -5.22
C SER A 43 4.67 -16.27 -4.47
N SER A 44 4.16 -15.04 -4.51
CA SER A 44 4.73 -13.87 -3.85
C SER A 44 3.65 -13.12 -3.09
N TRP A 45 3.82 -12.95 -1.78
CA TRP A 45 2.92 -12.12 -0.99
C TRP A 45 3.15 -10.64 -1.32
N VAL A 46 2.06 -9.94 -1.65
CA VAL A 46 2.05 -8.51 -1.96
C VAL A 46 0.93 -7.84 -1.18
N ARG A 47 1.25 -6.74 -0.52
CA ARG A 47 0.31 -5.84 0.15
C ARG A 47 0.40 -4.46 -0.49
N VAL A 48 -0.72 -3.94 -0.95
CA VAL A 48 -0.85 -2.62 -1.57
C VAL A 48 -1.72 -1.73 -0.70
N GLN A 49 -1.15 -0.59 -0.33
CA GLN A 49 -1.80 0.44 0.47
C GLN A 49 -1.88 1.72 -0.34
N VAL A 50 -3.09 2.21 -0.56
CA VAL A 50 -3.37 3.43 -1.28
C VAL A 50 -3.80 4.49 -0.27
N ASP A 51 -3.08 5.61 -0.22
CA ASP A 51 -3.43 6.74 0.63
C ASP A 51 -3.56 6.36 2.12
N GLY A 52 -2.76 5.38 2.57
CA GLY A 52 -2.81 4.82 3.93
C GLY A 52 -3.89 3.75 4.16
N SER A 53 -4.63 3.36 3.13
CA SER A 53 -5.66 2.32 3.18
C SER A 53 -5.21 1.09 2.42
N THR A 54 -5.16 -0.08 3.06
CA THR A 54 -4.87 -1.35 2.37
C THR A 54 -6.02 -1.68 1.42
N VAL A 55 -5.76 -1.60 0.12
CA VAL A 55 -6.75 -1.96 -0.92
C VAL A 55 -6.59 -3.40 -1.38
N TYR A 56 -5.41 -3.97 -1.17
CA TYR A 56 -5.11 -5.32 -1.57
C TYR A 56 -4.05 -5.92 -0.68
N GLU A 57 -4.26 -7.18 -0.33
CA GLU A 57 -3.29 -7.99 0.37
C GLU A 57 -3.55 -9.43 0.00
N GLY A 58 -2.55 -10.06 -0.62
CA GLY A 58 -2.71 -11.41 -1.09
C GLY A 58 -1.42 -11.99 -1.62
N ILE A 59 -1.45 -13.28 -1.89
CA ILE A 59 -0.38 -13.99 -2.55
C ILE A 59 -0.69 -13.96 -4.05
N MET A 60 0.20 -13.36 -4.83
CA MET A 60 0.14 -13.39 -6.29
C MET A 60 1.00 -14.53 -6.82
N SER A 61 0.45 -15.33 -7.71
CA SER A 61 1.17 -16.42 -8.39
C SER A 61 1.97 -15.91 -9.57
N ALA A 62 2.95 -16.71 -10.01
CA ALA A 62 3.76 -16.42 -11.20
C ALA A 62 2.88 -16.08 -12.42
N GLY A 63 3.20 -14.99 -13.12
CA GLY A 63 2.45 -14.55 -14.31
C GLY A 63 1.17 -13.79 -14.01
N GLN A 64 0.75 -13.72 -12.75
CA GLN A 64 -0.37 -12.90 -12.37
C GLN A 64 0.01 -11.42 -12.43
N ARG A 65 -0.92 -10.61 -12.93
CA ARG A 65 -0.81 -9.15 -12.94
C ARG A 65 -1.99 -8.54 -12.20
N GLN A 66 -1.71 -7.47 -11.48
CA GLN A 66 -2.70 -6.69 -10.74
C GLN A 66 -2.43 -5.22 -10.95
N THR A 67 -3.47 -4.47 -11.26
CA THR A 67 -3.38 -3.02 -11.46
C THR A 67 -4.12 -2.32 -10.34
N PHE A 68 -3.47 -1.37 -9.71
CA PHE A 68 -3.96 -0.57 -8.61
C PHE A 68 -3.94 0.90 -8.99
N GLN A 69 -4.83 1.68 -8.40
CA GLN A 69 -4.92 3.12 -8.65
C GLN A 69 -4.86 3.84 -7.29
N ALA A 70 -3.97 4.83 -7.18
CA ALA A 70 -3.77 5.64 -5.99
C ALA A 70 -3.90 7.13 -6.28
N GLN A 71 -4.28 7.94 -5.30
CA GLN A 71 -4.54 9.37 -5.53
C GLN A 71 -3.43 10.28 -5.02
N ARG A 72 -2.81 9.97 -3.87
CA ARG A 72 -1.68 10.77 -3.34
C ARG A 72 -0.42 9.95 -3.19
N ARG A 73 -0.54 8.78 -2.57
CA ARG A 73 0.59 7.86 -2.33
C ARG A 73 0.16 6.42 -2.38
N ILE A 74 1.07 5.55 -2.79
CA ILE A 74 0.92 4.11 -2.76
C ILE A 74 2.12 3.50 -2.03
N LEU A 75 1.86 2.51 -1.19
CA LEU A 75 2.87 1.74 -0.48
C LEU A 75 2.63 0.27 -0.79
N ILE A 76 3.62 -0.33 -1.41
CA ILE A 76 3.62 -1.72 -1.84
C ILE A 76 4.64 -2.44 -0.98
N ARG A 77 4.19 -3.48 -0.28
CA ARG A 77 5.07 -4.39 0.43
C ARG A 77 5.06 -5.73 -0.31
N ALA A 78 6.23 -6.23 -0.66
CA ALA A 78 6.37 -7.52 -1.32
C ALA A 78 7.29 -8.42 -0.50
N GLY A 79 6.80 -9.59 -0.10
CA GLY A 79 7.55 -10.61 0.67
C GLY A 79 8.59 -11.36 -0.16
N ASN A 80 8.38 -11.45 -1.47
CA ASN A 80 9.35 -11.97 -2.42
C ASN A 80 9.54 -10.98 -3.57
N PRO A 81 10.27 -9.88 -3.32
CA PRO A 81 10.36 -8.77 -4.24
C PRO A 81 11.15 -8.98 -5.54
N PRO A 82 12.17 -9.87 -5.65
CA PRO A 82 12.86 -10.05 -6.94
C PRO A 82 11.96 -10.70 -7.99
N ALA A 83 10.84 -11.30 -7.59
CA ALA A 83 9.85 -11.86 -8.50
C ALA A 83 8.76 -10.85 -8.90
N ILE A 84 8.70 -9.69 -8.26
CA ILE A 84 7.65 -8.70 -8.50
C ILE A 84 8.21 -7.55 -9.33
N LEU A 85 7.69 -7.41 -10.53
CA LEU A 85 7.86 -6.25 -11.41
C LEU A 85 6.81 -5.20 -11.07
N VAL A 86 7.23 -3.95 -10.94
CA VAL A 86 6.36 -2.79 -10.69
C VAL A 86 6.46 -1.82 -11.84
N THR A 87 5.30 -1.37 -12.31
CA THR A 87 5.14 -0.34 -13.33
C THR A 87 4.25 0.74 -12.78
N VAL A 88 4.65 2.00 -12.90
CA VAL A 88 3.96 3.15 -12.31
C VAL A 88 3.67 4.14 -13.41
N ASN A 89 2.40 4.46 -13.65
CA ASN A 89 1.96 5.34 -14.73
C ASN A 89 2.52 4.93 -16.11
N GLY A 90 2.67 3.62 -16.35
CA GLY A 90 3.28 3.08 -17.57
C GLY A 90 4.82 3.10 -17.58
N LEU A 91 5.46 3.63 -16.53
CA LEU A 91 6.91 3.59 -16.36
C LEU A 91 7.31 2.36 -15.54
N GLU A 92 7.95 1.39 -16.18
CA GLU A 92 8.48 0.22 -15.51
C GLU A 92 9.57 0.65 -14.52
N GLN A 93 9.30 0.53 -13.22
CA GLN A 93 10.29 0.75 -12.15
C GLN A 93 11.24 -0.44 -12.01
N GLY A 94 10.90 -1.56 -12.65
CA GLY A 94 11.61 -2.82 -12.55
C GLY A 94 11.19 -3.60 -11.32
N GLN A 95 12.13 -4.32 -10.75
CA GLN A 95 11.87 -5.24 -9.64
C GLN A 95 11.71 -4.45 -8.33
N LEU A 96 10.76 -4.85 -7.48
CA LEU A 96 10.57 -4.20 -6.17
C LEU A 96 11.78 -4.31 -5.23
N GLY A 97 12.66 -5.26 -5.48
CA GLY A 97 13.84 -5.49 -4.67
C GLY A 97 14.75 -6.54 -5.28
N GLN A 98 15.99 -6.58 -4.81
CA GLN A 98 17.02 -7.49 -5.33
C GLN A 98 17.16 -8.77 -4.49
N VAL A 99 16.63 -8.77 -3.26
CA VAL A 99 16.81 -9.85 -2.27
C VAL A 99 15.52 -10.64 -2.08
N SER A 100 15.57 -11.95 -2.33
CA SER A 100 14.47 -12.88 -2.06
C SER A 100 14.28 -13.13 -0.57
N GLY A 101 13.03 -13.23 -0.11
CA GLY A 101 12.69 -13.59 1.28
C GLY A 101 12.72 -12.44 2.29
N GLN A 102 13.13 -11.24 1.88
CA GLN A 102 13.00 -10.04 2.71
C GLN A 102 11.84 -9.19 2.20
N PRO A 103 10.82 -8.91 3.05
CA PRO A 103 9.75 -8.02 2.67
C PRO A 103 10.30 -6.61 2.46
N VAL A 104 10.28 -6.13 1.23
CA VAL A 104 10.65 -4.74 0.93
C VAL A 104 9.40 -3.87 0.99
N ASN A 105 9.58 -2.66 1.52
CA ASN A 105 8.57 -1.62 1.55
C ASN A 105 8.91 -0.59 0.48
N TRP A 106 8.20 -0.65 -0.63
CA TRP A 106 8.31 0.31 -1.71
C TRP A 106 7.17 1.31 -1.63
N PHE A 107 7.45 2.59 -1.82
CA PHE A 107 6.42 3.62 -1.77
C PHE A 107 6.63 4.62 -2.90
N TRP A 108 5.53 5.19 -3.37
CA TRP A 108 5.53 6.16 -4.45
C TRP A 108 4.46 7.23 -4.23
N PRO A 109 4.72 8.51 -4.58
CA PRO A 109 5.99 9.05 -5.09
C PRO A 109 7.14 9.01 -4.05
N PRO A 110 8.42 8.95 -4.48
CA PRO A 110 9.56 9.16 -3.59
C PRO A 110 9.54 10.62 -3.14
N ASN A 111 9.64 10.84 -1.83
CA ASN A 111 9.49 12.16 -1.20
C ASN A 111 10.69 13.06 -1.47
#